data_AF-A0ABD4TAT3-F1
#
_entry.id   AF-A0ABD4TAT3-F1
#
_cell.length_a   1.000
_cell.length_b   1.000
_cell.length_c   1.000
_cell.angle_alpha   90.00
_cell.angle_beta   90.00
_cell.angle_gamma   90.00
#
_symmetry.space_group_name_H-M   'P 1'
#
loop_
_entity.id
_entity.type
_entity.pdbx_description
1 polymer ?
#
loop_
_entity_poly.entity_id
_entity_poly.type
_entity_poly.pdbx_seq_one_letter_code
_entity_poly.pdbx_strand_id
1 'polypeptide(L)'
;MKALLAAIFVLIALMALIAFYPGFQQLPLTDKEVTISGTLVSEDRDPGTIYILALYPVVLQKIREVETEVQPYASRHVVAYTTISAPGSYSIRVPKPGEYFLYAWKDTNGDGGIDHEDYLEPAGWYRTDDYLLPTSVDVTDGNDVSGIDLTLLAPTPYPDEELSVSRGSGGGTLKTIKGYPVLQLRGTDEERAYAQGYLVGPQIRDWVEYVLIEYYARSPSLYENDLLPFIRDNFSANDPYIPVADAMIQGMRDSETSMRIDVLKRDITRDDILAINALYCMVHLRDAILNEEKGEPGSPMCSNAVVWGNLTRNDELSGGLIHGKNMDGENDLRKVTVNTLLIVATEPEEGSGKMRVVGIDWPGFYGTYNAMNEEGLILVTHSVGYGPNFSATDLLEYSTLYMETLQHCRTIPEAEAYWMSRDMTRTGGWNTAVSVPYKTDPNETPSVTFESDSYGMAVRRPGDVPPTGIPAILTTNSFYTYNARPDAEATADGGPGSILPTHYRYIAMNDTLNRFINEGRSIGTPEMIEILRAASNSTSYSGATEYSYIGYPDTMSFAVAREDLERKILDASYAEYTAFSFEEVFQ
;
A
#
# COMPACT_ATOMS: atom_id res chain seq x y z
N MET A 1 -16.62 -48.68 26.51
CA MET A 1 -16.26 -48.11 27.83
C MET A 1 -14.97 -48.67 28.42
N LYS A 2 -14.81 -50.01 28.59
CA LYS A 2 -13.55 -50.60 29.10
C LYS A 2 -12.31 -50.33 28.24
N ALA A 3 -12.45 -50.28 26.91
CA ALA A 3 -11.34 -49.99 26.00
C ALA A 3 -10.90 -48.50 26.05
N LEU A 4 -11.85 -47.59 26.24
CA LEU A 4 -11.59 -46.15 26.37
C LEU A 4 -10.87 -45.83 27.69
N LEU A 5 -11.28 -46.46 28.79
CA LEU A 5 -10.55 -46.35 30.06
C LEU A 5 -9.13 -46.91 29.97
N ALA A 6 -8.94 -48.03 29.27
CA ALA A 6 -7.59 -48.59 29.07
C ALA A 6 -6.69 -47.65 28.26
N ALA A 7 -7.21 -47.02 27.21
CA ALA A 7 -6.47 -46.04 26.41
C ALA A 7 -6.09 -44.79 27.22
N ILE A 8 -7.01 -44.28 28.05
CA ILE A 8 -6.75 -43.13 28.93
C ILE A 8 -5.69 -43.48 29.97
N PHE A 9 -5.73 -44.68 30.57
CA PHE A 9 -4.71 -45.12 31.51
C PHE A 9 -3.33 -45.30 30.86
N VAL A 10 -3.26 -45.79 29.62
CA VAL A 10 -2.00 -45.87 28.87
C VAL A 10 -1.45 -44.47 28.57
N LEU A 11 -2.31 -43.53 28.16
CA LEU A 11 -1.89 -42.16 27.87
C LEU A 11 -1.40 -41.41 29.11
N ILE A 12 -2.10 -41.57 30.25
CA ILE A 12 -1.69 -40.99 31.53
C ILE A 12 -0.38 -41.63 32.02
N ALA A 13 -0.23 -42.95 31.87
CA ALA A 13 1.02 -43.64 32.20
C ALA A 13 2.17 -43.20 31.30
N LEU A 14 1.92 -42.94 30.01
CA LEU A 14 2.93 -42.43 29.07
C LEU A 14 3.34 -40.99 29.41
N MET A 15 2.39 -40.12 29.71
CA MET A 15 2.65 -38.74 30.14
C MET A 15 3.37 -38.68 31.50
N ALA A 16 3.02 -39.57 32.43
CA ALA A 16 3.75 -39.72 33.68
C ALA A 16 5.16 -40.27 33.46
N LEU A 17 5.37 -41.20 32.52
CA LEU A 17 6.70 -41.70 32.17
C LEU A 17 7.60 -40.59 31.61
N ILE A 18 7.02 -39.69 30.80
CA ILE A 18 7.72 -38.50 30.25
C ILE A 18 8.02 -37.48 31.35
N ALA A 19 7.10 -37.27 32.30
CA ALA A 19 7.29 -36.31 33.40
C ALA A 19 8.29 -36.78 34.48
N PHE A 20 8.51 -38.09 34.63
CA PHE A 20 9.36 -38.66 35.69
C PHE A 20 10.70 -39.25 35.19
N TYR A 21 11.02 -39.14 33.89
CA TYR A 21 12.36 -39.39 33.37
C TYR A 21 13.07 -38.04 33.09
N PRO A 22 13.96 -37.55 33.98
CA PRO A 22 14.80 -36.37 33.71
C PRO A 22 15.92 -36.67 32.67
N GLY A 23 15.78 -37.75 31.91
CA GLY A 23 16.78 -38.29 30.97
C GLY A 23 16.55 -37.94 29.51
N PHE A 24 15.43 -37.30 29.15
CA PHE A 24 15.41 -36.42 27.97
C PHE A 24 15.96 -35.07 28.42
N GLN A 25 17.24 -35.06 28.79
CA GLN A 25 18.01 -33.84 28.77
C GLN A 25 17.88 -33.28 27.35
N GLN A 26 17.40 -32.04 27.22
CA GLN A 26 17.86 -31.21 26.11
C GLN A 26 19.36 -31.49 26.00
N LEU A 27 19.79 -32.03 24.85
CA LEU A 27 21.20 -32.16 24.55
C LEU A 27 21.85 -30.85 24.97
N PRO A 28 22.96 -30.88 25.75
CA PRO A 28 23.60 -29.66 26.17
C PRO A 28 23.87 -28.84 24.91
N LEU A 29 23.17 -27.71 24.76
CA LEU A 29 23.44 -26.76 23.69
C LEU A 29 24.93 -26.46 23.84
N THR A 30 25.73 -26.99 22.92
CA THR A 30 27.14 -26.65 22.92
C THR A 30 27.21 -25.18 22.52
N ASP A 31 27.95 -24.35 23.25
CA ASP A 31 28.23 -22.94 22.91
C ASP A 31 29.09 -22.81 21.63
N LYS A 32 28.93 -23.72 20.67
CA LYS A 32 29.61 -23.67 19.40
C LYS A 32 28.87 -22.68 18.53
N GLU A 33 29.52 -21.54 18.31
CA GLU A 33 29.16 -20.61 17.24
C GLU A 33 28.96 -21.39 15.94
N VAL A 34 27.88 -21.08 15.22
CA VAL A 34 27.56 -21.67 13.93
C VAL A 34 27.69 -20.59 12.87
N THR A 35 28.15 -20.95 11.67
CA THR A 35 28.38 -20.01 10.58
C THR A 35 27.28 -20.06 9.55
N ILE A 36 26.76 -18.90 9.15
CA ILE A 36 25.94 -18.72 7.95
C ILE A 36 26.83 -18.07 6.87
N SER A 37 26.80 -18.60 5.65
CA SER A 37 27.66 -18.12 4.56
C SER A 37 27.00 -18.19 3.19
N GLY A 38 27.48 -17.35 2.27
CA GLY A 38 27.05 -17.32 0.88
C GLY A 38 27.77 -16.23 0.10
N THR A 39 27.16 -15.83 -1.01
CA THR A 39 27.66 -14.78 -1.90
C THR A 39 26.67 -13.65 -1.96
N LEU A 40 27.17 -12.42 -1.84
CA LEU A 40 26.40 -11.21 -2.08
C LEU A 40 26.73 -10.67 -3.48
N VAL A 41 25.69 -10.37 -4.25
CA VAL A 41 25.79 -9.71 -5.56
C VAL A 41 25.07 -8.36 -5.52
N SER A 42 25.57 -7.41 -6.32
CA SER A 42 24.95 -6.10 -6.49
C SER A 42 25.32 -5.56 -7.86
N GLU A 43 24.38 -4.89 -8.53
CA GLU A 43 24.66 -4.18 -9.78
C GLU A 43 25.35 -2.84 -9.54
N ASP A 44 25.17 -2.28 -8.35
CA ASP A 44 25.78 -1.02 -7.95
C ASP A 44 27.30 -1.21 -7.71
N ARG A 45 28.09 -0.46 -8.50
CA ARG A 45 29.55 -0.53 -8.53
C ARG A 45 30.22 0.55 -7.70
N ASP A 46 29.46 1.44 -7.08
CA ASP A 46 30.02 2.54 -6.31
C ASP A 46 30.79 2.01 -5.07
N PRO A 47 31.75 2.75 -4.52
CA PRO A 47 32.39 2.34 -3.28
C PRO A 47 31.40 2.41 -2.11
N GLY A 48 31.53 1.52 -1.12
CA GLY A 48 30.72 1.53 0.08
C GLY A 48 31.02 0.36 1.02
N THR A 49 30.57 0.45 2.26
CA THR A 49 30.62 -0.66 3.22
C THR A 49 29.32 -1.44 3.12
N ILE A 50 29.39 -2.73 2.81
CA ILE A 50 28.21 -3.59 2.77
C ILE A 50 28.05 -4.25 4.13
N TYR A 51 26.97 -3.94 4.82
CA TYR A 51 26.58 -4.58 6.07
C TYR A 51 25.69 -5.78 5.77
N ILE A 52 25.95 -6.89 6.45
CA ILE A 52 25.13 -8.10 6.34
C ILE A 52 24.76 -8.54 7.75
N LEU A 53 23.47 -8.53 8.03
CA LEU A 53 22.88 -8.80 9.35
C LEU A 53 22.25 -10.19 9.37
N ALA A 54 22.42 -10.89 10.49
CA ALA A 54 21.55 -11.97 10.91
C ALA A 54 20.60 -11.44 11.97
N LEU A 55 19.30 -11.42 11.67
CA LEU A 55 18.23 -10.94 12.55
C LEU A 55 17.57 -12.12 13.26
N TYR A 56 17.07 -11.90 14.48
CA TYR A 56 16.15 -12.85 15.12
C TYR A 56 14.90 -13.03 14.24
N PRO A 57 14.15 -14.14 14.39
CA PRO A 57 12.84 -14.26 13.75
C PRO A 57 11.96 -13.10 14.21
N VAL A 58 11.65 -12.21 13.28
CA VAL A 58 10.84 -11.03 13.52
C VAL A 58 9.83 -10.87 12.39
N VAL A 59 8.68 -10.30 12.71
CA VAL A 59 7.72 -9.88 11.67
C VAL A 59 8.33 -8.73 10.85
N LEU A 60 7.98 -8.61 9.57
CA LEU A 60 8.53 -7.62 8.64
C LEU A 60 8.54 -6.19 9.20
N GLN A 61 7.51 -5.82 9.98
CA GLN A 61 7.42 -4.52 10.64
C GLN A 61 8.64 -4.19 11.52
N LYS A 62 9.33 -5.20 12.07
CA LYS A 62 10.54 -5.01 12.88
C LYS A 62 11.79 -4.79 12.05
N ILE A 63 11.83 -5.25 10.81
CA ILE A 63 12.91 -4.88 9.87
C ILE A 63 12.85 -3.38 9.61
N ARG A 64 11.64 -2.84 9.47
CA ARG A 64 11.44 -1.39 9.34
C ARG A 64 11.88 -0.59 10.57
N GLU A 65 11.66 -1.12 11.78
CA GLU A 65 12.23 -0.51 12.99
C GLU A 65 13.75 -0.44 12.91
N VAL A 66 14.41 -1.53 12.49
CA VAL A 66 15.87 -1.59 12.29
C VAL A 66 16.34 -0.54 11.28
N GLU A 67 15.62 -0.35 10.17
CA GLU A 67 15.94 0.62 9.11
C GLU A 67 15.94 2.08 9.58
N THR A 68 15.23 2.39 10.67
CA THR A 68 15.17 3.76 11.23
C THR A 68 16.21 4.04 12.31
N GLU A 69 16.91 3.01 12.80
CA GLU A 69 17.91 3.21 13.83
C GLU A 69 19.15 3.90 13.26
N VAL A 70 19.77 4.77 14.05
CA VAL A 70 21.02 5.47 13.66
C VAL A 70 22.14 4.47 13.33
N GLN A 71 22.11 3.30 13.95
CA GLN A 71 23.05 2.21 13.70
C GLN A 71 22.26 0.90 13.59
N PRO A 72 21.67 0.59 12.43
CA PRO A 72 20.83 -0.59 12.23
C PRO A 72 21.51 -1.90 12.64
N TYR A 73 22.82 -2.02 12.39
CA TYR A 73 23.63 -3.19 12.77
C TYR A 73 23.77 -3.38 14.30
N ALA A 74 23.46 -2.37 15.10
CA ALA A 74 23.49 -2.42 16.56
C ALA A 74 22.09 -2.62 17.18
N SER A 75 21.05 -2.77 16.35
CA SER A 75 19.68 -2.96 16.84
C SER A 75 19.56 -4.19 17.73
N ARG A 76 18.63 -4.12 18.69
CA ARG A 76 18.25 -5.26 19.55
C ARG A 76 17.72 -6.46 18.76
N HIS A 77 17.32 -6.25 17.50
CA HIS A 77 16.83 -7.29 16.61
C HIS A 77 17.95 -8.01 15.86
N VAL A 78 19.17 -7.44 15.85
CA VAL A 78 20.36 -8.03 15.24
C VAL A 78 21.02 -9.01 16.21
N VAL A 79 21.24 -10.22 15.73
CA VAL A 79 21.94 -11.27 16.47
C VAL A 79 23.46 -11.17 16.27
N ALA A 80 23.85 -10.97 15.02
CA ALA A 80 25.22 -10.86 14.57
C ALA A 80 25.25 -10.13 13.23
N TYR A 81 26.41 -9.56 12.88
CA TYR A 81 26.62 -8.97 11.57
C TYR A 81 28.06 -9.17 11.11
N THR A 82 28.28 -8.96 9.82
CA THR A 82 29.61 -8.84 9.21
C THR A 82 29.60 -7.69 8.21
N THR A 83 30.78 -7.29 7.75
CA THR A 83 30.93 -6.25 6.73
C THR A 83 31.88 -6.70 5.63
N ILE A 84 31.56 -6.35 4.39
CA ILE A 84 32.46 -6.53 3.24
C ILE A 84 32.59 -5.21 2.47
N SER A 85 33.72 -4.99 1.80
CA SER A 85 33.97 -3.72 1.07
C SER A 85 33.56 -3.76 -0.40
N ALA A 86 33.09 -4.92 -0.89
CA ALA A 86 32.64 -5.14 -2.26
C ALA A 86 31.77 -6.41 -2.31
N PRO A 87 30.87 -6.55 -3.30
CA PRO A 87 30.13 -7.78 -3.54
C PRO A 87 31.06 -8.99 -3.63
N GLY A 88 30.66 -10.12 -3.03
CA GLY A 88 31.49 -11.31 -2.92
C GLY A 88 31.06 -12.23 -1.79
N SER A 89 31.93 -13.18 -1.44
CA SER A 89 31.66 -14.15 -0.38
C SER A 89 31.63 -13.49 1.00
N TYR A 90 30.70 -13.94 1.84
CA TYR A 90 30.56 -13.48 3.22
C TYR A 90 30.37 -14.64 4.19
N SER A 91 30.56 -14.34 5.48
CA SER A 91 30.36 -15.29 6.57
C SER A 91 29.96 -14.54 7.84
N ILE A 92 28.90 -15.00 8.51
CA ILE A 92 28.38 -14.46 9.77
C ILE A 92 28.37 -15.58 10.80
N ARG A 93 28.85 -15.30 12.00
CA ARG A 93 28.79 -16.25 13.11
C ARG A 93 27.61 -15.90 14.01
N VAL A 94 26.69 -16.85 14.16
CA VAL A 94 25.56 -16.73 15.07
C VAL A 94 25.85 -17.51 16.37
N PRO A 95 25.41 -16.99 17.54
CA PRO A 95 25.82 -17.51 18.84
C PRO A 95 25.13 -18.83 19.22
N LYS A 96 24.02 -19.18 18.55
CA LYS A 96 23.27 -20.40 18.85
C LYS A 96 22.55 -20.94 17.61
N PRO A 97 22.19 -22.23 17.59
CA PRO A 97 21.23 -22.78 16.63
C PRO A 97 19.88 -22.07 16.75
N GLY A 98 19.16 -21.96 15.63
CA GLY A 98 17.89 -21.25 15.54
C GLY A 98 17.57 -20.82 14.11
N GLU A 99 16.46 -20.14 13.96
CA GLU A 99 16.03 -19.54 12.70
C GLU A 99 16.51 -18.08 12.66
N TYR A 100 16.98 -17.63 11.49
CA TYR A 100 17.48 -16.26 11.30
C TYR A 100 17.04 -15.67 9.97
N PHE A 101 16.71 -14.39 9.93
CA PHE A 101 16.56 -13.66 8.66
C PHE A 101 17.88 -12.99 8.30
N LEU A 102 18.22 -12.97 7.02
CA LEU A 102 19.43 -12.31 6.52
C LEU A 102 19.00 -11.06 5.74
N TYR A 103 19.54 -9.91 6.14
CA TYR A 103 19.28 -8.62 5.53
C TYR A 103 20.61 -7.91 5.29
N ALA A 104 20.73 -7.17 4.21
CA ALA A 104 21.94 -6.44 3.87
C ALA A 104 21.62 -5.13 3.16
N TRP A 105 22.52 -4.17 3.32
CA TRP A 105 22.53 -2.92 2.58
C TRP A 105 23.97 -2.47 2.34
N LYS A 106 24.13 -1.51 1.43
CA LYS A 106 25.41 -0.88 1.14
C LYS A 106 25.39 0.56 1.59
N ASP A 107 26.17 0.84 2.63
CA ASP A 107 26.44 2.18 3.14
C ASP A 107 27.41 2.90 2.20
N THR A 108 26.88 3.82 1.39
CA THR A 108 27.65 4.56 0.38
C THR A 108 28.17 5.89 0.91
N ASN A 109 27.54 6.45 1.94
CA ASN A 109 27.87 7.77 2.50
C ASN A 109 28.79 7.69 3.74
N GLY A 110 28.96 6.50 4.33
CA GLY A 110 29.82 6.20 5.46
C GLY A 110 29.23 6.51 6.84
N ASP A 111 27.92 6.74 6.96
CA ASP A 111 27.25 7.04 8.24
C ASP A 111 26.82 5.79 9.03
N GLY A 112 26.85 4.62 8.38
CA GLY A 112 26.47 3.33 8.95
C GLY A 112 24.95 3.11 9.11
N GLY A 113 24.12 4.05 8.66
CA GLY A 113 22.67 3.95 8.54
C GLY A 113 22.23 3.31 7.22
N ILE A 114 20.91 3.19 7.01
CA ILE A 114 20.30 2.75 5.74
C ILE A 114 19.60 3.95 5.12
N ASP A 115 19.96 4.35 3.90
CA ASP A 115 19.30 5.43 3.16
C ASP A 115 18.41 4.92 2.02
N HIS A 116 17.09 5.05 2.22
CA HIS A 116 16.08 4.67 1.25
C HIS A 116 15.60 5.85 0.39
N GLU A 117 15.91 7.11 0.73
CA GLU A 117 15.48 8.25 -0.08
C GLU A 117 16.13 8.15 -1.47
N ASP A 118 15.32 8.26 -2.52
CA ASP A 118 15.74 8.16 -3.92
C ASP A 118 16.62 6.93 -4.24
N TYR A 119 16.48 5.88 -3.42
CA TYR A 119 17.23 4.63 -3.53
C TYR A 119 18.76 4.80 -3.49
N LEU A 120 19.24 5.77 -2.70
CA LEU A 120 20.67 6.07 -2.54
C LEU A 120 21.51 4.85 -2.10
N GLU A 121 20.93 3.94 -1.32
CA GLU A 121 21.62 2.73 -0.86
C GLU A 121 20.88 1.46 -1.27
N PRO A 122 21.51 0.57 -2.07
CA PRO A 122 20.89 -0.67 -2.45
C PRO A 122 20.77 -1.61 -1.25
N ALA A 123 19.60 -2.25 -1.11
CA ALA A 123 19.27 -3.15 -0.02
C ALA A 123 18.74 -4.49 -0.55
N GLY A 124 18.82 -5.52 0.30
CA GLY A 124 18.37 -6.86 -0.05
C GLY A 124 18.34 -7.81 1.13
N TRP A 125 17.75 -8.98 0.90
CA TRP A 125 17.59 -10.02 1.92
C TRP A 125 17.69 -11.40 1.30
N TYR A 126 17.85 -12.40 2.15
CA TYR A 126 17.78 -13.78 1.71
C TYR A 126 16.34 -14.13 1.39
N ARG A 127 16.16 -14.70 0.20
CA ARG A 127 14.89 -15.14 -0.35
C ARG A 127 15.13 -16.41 -1.18
N THR A 128 14.06 -17.12 -1.53
CA THR A 128 14.18 -18.25 -2.46
C THR A 128 13.77 -17.81 -3.87
N ASP A 129 14.02 -18.66 -4.87
CA ASP A 129 13.59 -18.39 -6.26
C ASP A 129 12.07 -18.17 -6.38
N ASP A 130 11.28 -18.74 -5.45
CA ASP A 130 9.82 -18.73 -5.53
C ASP A 130 9.12 -18.07 -4.33
N TYR A 131 9.87 -17.59 -3.34
CA TYR A 131 9.34 -16.80 -2.24
C TYR A 131 10.24 -15.58 -2.04
N LEU A 132 9.70 -14.40 -2.35
CA LEU A 132 10.48 -13.19 -2.59
C LEU A 132 10.63 -12.26 -1.38
N LEU A 133 9.80 -12.44 -0.35
CA LEU A 133 9.94 -11.76 0.94
C LEU A 133 11.10 -12.39 1.75
N PRO A 134 11.59 -11.72 2.82
CA PRO A 134 12.60 -12.29 3.70
C PRO A 134 12.25 -13.70 4.17
N THR A 135 13.13 -14.66 3.88
CA THR A 135 12.97 -16.07 4.27
C THR A 135 13.91 -16.41 5.43
N SER A 136 13.43 -17.23 6.37
CA SER A 136 14.27 -17.70 7.47
C SER A 136 15.31 -18.71 6.98
N VAL A 137 16.45 -18.71 7.65
CA VAL A 137 17.54 -19.68 7.50
C VAL A 137 17.62 -20.48 8.78
N ASP A 138 17.37 -21.79 8.67
CA ASP A 138 17.41 -22.71 9.79
C ASP A 138 18.84 -23.19 10.06
N VAL A 139 19.34 -22.88 11.25
CA VAL A 139 20.67 -23.26 11.71
C VAL A 139 20.55 -24.33 12.80
N THR A 140 21.20 -25.47 12.60
CA THR A 140 21.19 -26.61 13.55
C THR A 140 22.51 -26.72 14.30
N ASP A 141 22.47 -27.36 15.49
CA ASP A 141 23.65 -27.47 16.37
C ASP A 141 24.84 -28.12 15.67
N GLY A 142 25.97 -27.41 15.66
CA GLY A 142 27.24 -27.85 15.09
C GLY A 142 27.31 -27.92 13.56
N ASN A 143 26.32 -27.42 12.82
CA ASN A 143 26.29 -27.46 11.35
C ASN A 143 26.29 -26.06 10.75
N ASP A 144 27.41 -25.68 10.12
CA ASP A 144 27.45 -24.47 9.30
C ASP A 144 26.46 -24.56 8.12
N VAL A 145 25.85 -23.42 7.79
CA VAL A 145 24.91 -23.27 6.67
C VAL A 145 25.57 -22.44 5.58
N SER A 146 25.51 -22.92 4.34
CA SER A 146 26.14 -22.28 3.17
C SER A 146 25.18 -22.18 1.99
N GLY A 147 25.46 -21.31 1.03
CA GLY A 147 24.61 -21.10 -0.14
C GLY A 147 23.42 -20.18 0.16
N ILE A 148 23.56 -19.34 1.18
CA ILE A 148 22.61 -18.29 1.52
C ILE A 148 23.03 -17.05 0.74
N ASP A 149 22.56 -16.94 -0.50
CA ASP A 149 22.99 -15.85 -1.38
C ASP A 149 22.09 -14.63 -1.23
N LEU A 150 22.67 -13.43 -1.40
CA LEU A 150 21.99 -12.14 -1.23
C LEU A 150 22.16 -11.31 -2.50
N THR A 151 21.10 -10.59 -2.88
CA THR A 151 21.14 -9.62 -3.98
C THR A 151 20.75 -8.25 -3.44
N LEU A 152 21.66 -7.29 -3.52
CA LEU A 152 21.35 -5.88 -3.26
C LEU A 152 20.80 -5.23 -4.52
N LEU A 153 19.61 -4.66 -4.43
CA LEU A 153 18.94 -3.97 -5.52
C LEU A 153 18.61 -2.53 -5.09
N ALA A 154 18.73 -1.60 -6.04
CA ALA A 154 18.23 -0.25 -5.93
C ALA A 154 17.21 -0.05 -7.07
N PRO A 155 15.94 0.28 -6.76
CA PRO A 155 14.99 0.72 -7.77
C PRO A 155 15.44 2.03 -8.44
N THR A 156 14.73 2.44 -9.49
CA THR A 156 15.08 3.59 -10.32
C THR A 156 14.46 4.88 -9.78
N PRO A 157 15.24 5.88 -9.35
CA PRO A 157 14.70 7.18 -8.95
C PRO A 157 14.08 7.91 -10.15
N TYR A 158 13.22 8.89 -9.88
CA TYR A 158 12.76 9.81 -10.93
C TYR A 158 13.92 10.65 -11.47
N PRO A 159 13.88 11.05 -12.75
CA PRO A 159 14.86 11.99 -13.27
C PRO A 159 14.69 13.36 -12.63
N ASP A 160 15.82 14.03 -12.33
CA ASP A 160 15.82 15.42 -11.84
C ASP A 160 15.33 16.42 -12.91
N GLU A 161 15.55 16.09 -14.18
CA GLU A 161 15.20 16.93 -15.31
C GLU A 161 13.71 16.84 -15.64
N GLU A 162 13.12 17.98 -16.00
CA GLU A 162 11.77 17.98 -16.57
C GLU A 162 11.77 17.24 -17.91
N LEU A 163 10.95 16.20 -18.01
CA LEU A 163 10.76 15.43 -19.23
C LEU A 163 9.41 15.76 -19.86
N SER A 164 9.33 15.71 -21.19
CA SER A 164 8.08 15.92 -21.91
C SER A 164 8.01 15.07 -23.17
N VAL A 165 6.82 14.62 -23.51
CA VAL A 165 6.53 13.87 -24.73
C VAL A 165 5.19 14.31 -25.31
N SER A 166 5.08 14.26 -26.64
CA SER A 166 3.82 14.52 -27.35
C SER A 166 3.47 13.32 -28.21
N ARG A 167 2.18 12.97 -28.26
CA ARG A 167 1.64 11.93 -29.14
C ARG A 167 0.28 12.38 -29.64
N GLY A 168 0.14 12.51 -30.96
CA GLY A 168 -1.07 13.07 -31.56
C GLY A 168 -1.33 14.50 -31.09
N SER A 169 -2.53 14.75 -30.56
CA SER A 169 -2.91 16.01 -29.91
C SER A 169 -2.58 16.03 -28.41
N GLY A 170 -2.29 14.87 -27.84
CA GLY A 170 -2.00 14.69 -26.42
C GLY A 170 -0.50 14.64 -26.09
N GLY A 171 -0.20 14.08 -24.91
CA GLY A 171 1.15 13.94 -24.40
C GLY A 171 1.22 14.07 -22.88
N GLY A 172 2.40 14.42 -22.39
CA GLY A 172 2.59 14.69 -20.97
C GLY A 172 3.93 15.32 -20.63
N THR A 173 4.05 15.70 -19.36
CA THR A 173 5.25 16.29 -18.76
C THR A 173 5.44 15.69 -17.37
N LEU A 174 6.66 15.28 -17.04
CA LEU A 174 7.08 14.88 -15.69
C LEU A 174 8.00 15.96 -15.15
N LYS A 175 7.70 16.50 -13.96
CA LYS A 175 8.52 17.51 -13.30
C LYS A 175 8.36 17.48 -11.79
N THR A 176 9.28 18.09 -11.07
CA THR A 176 9.20 18.21 -9.61
C THR A 176 8.56 19.55 -9.21
N ILE A 177 7.47 19.50 -8.45
CA ILE A 177 6.83 20.67 -7.85
C ILE A 177 6.88 20.52 -6.33
N LYS A 178 7.54 21.47 -5.65
CA LYS A 178 7.67 21.49 -4.17
C LYS A 178 8.19 20.16 -3.59
N GLY A 179 9.12 19.50 -4.27
CA GLY A 179 9.72 18.24 -3.84
C GLY A 179 8.91 16.99 -4.20
N TYR A 180 7.77 17.12 -4.89
CA TYR A 180 6.97 15.98 -5.35
C TYR A 180 7.07 15.82 -6.87
N PRO A 181 7.21 14.59 -7.38
CA PRO A 181 7.09 14.31 -8.80
C PRO A 181 5.61 14.50 -9.22
N VAL A 182 5.41 15.33 -10.23
CA VAL A 182 4.11 15.66 -10.83
C VAL A 182 4.12 15.22 -12.27
N LEU A 183 3.18 14.32 -12.60
CA LEU A 183 2.96 13.81 -13.95
C LEU A 183 1.71 14.47 -14.54
N GLN A 184 1.91 15.38 -15.47
CA GLN A 184 0.85 16.02 -16.25
C GLN A 184 0.57 15.20 -17.51
N LEU A 185 -0.68 14.81 -17.73
CA LEU A 185 -1.10 13.99 -18.87
C LEU A 185 -2.25 14.67 -19.58
N ARG A 186 -2.18 14.77 -20.92
CA ARG A 186 -3.22 15.39 -21.75
C ARG A 186 -3.60 14.55 -22.97
N GLY A 187 -4.85 14.66 -23.42
CA GLY A 187 -5.35 14.03 -24.66
C GLY A 187 -6.24 12.81 -24.43
N THR A 188 -6.32 11.90 -25.41
CA THR A 188 -7.11 10.67 -25.29
C THR A 188 -6.56 9.73 -24.22
N ASP A 189 -7.32 8.71 -23.83
CA ASP A 189 -6.89 7.75 -22.81
C ASP A 189 -5.58 7.03 -23.23
N GLU A 190 -5.42 6.69 -24.51
CA GLU A 190 -4.21 6.09 -25.08
C GLU A 190 -3.05 7.08 -25.22
N GLU A 191 -3.30 8.34 -25.58
CA GLU A 191 -2.25 9.36 -25.65
C GLU A 191 -1.64 9.62 -24.27
N ARG A 192 -2.49 9.71 -23.23
CA ARG A 192 -2.07 9.87 -21.84
C ARG A 192 -1.32 8.64 -21.33
N ALA A 193 -1.81 7.43 -21.63
CA ALA A 193 -1.13 6.21 -21.23
C ALA A 193 0.22 6.03 -21.90
N TYR A 194 0.34 6.36 -23.20
CA TYR A 194 1.63 6.40 -23.87
C TYR A 194 2.59 7.38 -23.20
N ALA A 195 2.14 8.60 -22.89
CA ALA A 195 2.96 9.60 -22.24
C ALA A 195 3.45 9.12 -20.87
N GLN A 196 2.57 8.50 -20.07
CA GLN A 196 2.96 7.89 -18.80
C GLN A 196 4.03 6.81 -19.00
N GLY A 197 3.81 5.86 -19.94
CA GLY A 197 4.79 4.83 -20.25
C GLY A 197 6.15 5.36 -20.70
N TYR A 198 6.16 6.47 -21.45
CA TYR A 198 7.37 7.11 -21.94
C TYR A 198 8.13 7.86 -20.84
N LEU A 199 7.41 8.57 -19.97
CA LEU A 199 8.01 9.48 -18.99
C LEU A 199 8.45 8.76 -17.70
N VAL A 200 7.72 7.71 -17.29
CA VAL A 200 7.96 7.00 -16.03
C VAL A 200 8.09 5.48 -16.23
N GLY A 201 8.49 5.05 -17.42
CA GLY A 201 8.65 3.64 -17.76
C GLY A 201 9.51 2.83 -16.78
N PRO A 202 10.70 3.31 -16.36
CA PRO A 202 11.52 2.60 -15.37
C PRO A 202 10.78 2.37 -14.05
N GLN A 203 10.03 3.38 -13.57
CA GLN A 203 9.26 3.26 -12.33
C GLN A 203 8.05 2.34 -12.48
N ILE A 204 7.41 2.27 -13.66
CA ILE A 204 6.36 1.28 -13.94
C ILE A 204 6.93 -0.14 -13.81
N ARG A 205 8.09 -0.42 -14.42
CA ARG A 205 8.75 -1.73 -14.32
C ARG A 205 9.06 -2.05 -12.86
N ASP A 206 9.66 -1.11 -12.12
CA ASP A 206 10.02 -1.32 -10.71
C ASP A 206 8.80 -1.55 -9.83
N TRP A 207 7.70 -0.86 -10.09
CA TRP A 207 6.45 -1.09 -9.38
C TRP A 207 5.90 -2.49 -9.65
N VAL A 208 5.95 -2.98 -10.90
CA VAL A 208 5.58 -4.38 -11.20
C VAL A 208 6.48 -5.36 -10.47
N GLU A 209 7.80 -5.21 -10.57
CA GLU A 209 8.72 -6.18 -10.01
C GLU A 209 8.69 -6.20 -8.48
N TYR A 210 8.81 -5.02 -7.86
CA TYR A 210 9.06 -4.91 -6.42
C TYR A 210 7.78 -4.78 -5.59
N VAL A 211 6.72 -4.18 -6.15
CA VAL A 211 5.46 -4.01 -5.43
C VAL A 211 4.48 -5.12 -5.82
N LEU A 212 4.11 -5.21 -7.09
CA LEU A 212 3.10 -6.18 -7.54
C LEU A 212 3.57 -7.63 -7.33
N ILE A 213 4.80 -7.98 -7.74
CA ILE A 213 5.27 -9.37 -7.71
C ILE A 213 5.97 -9.71 -6.40
N GLU A 214 7.01 -8.96 -6.01
CA GLU A 214 7.80 -9.25 -4.81
C GLU A 214 7.01 -9.07 -3.52
N TYR A 215 6.36 -7.91 -3.34
CA TYR A 215 5.64 -7.62 -2.10
C TYR A 215 4.25 -8.26 -2.06
N TYR A 216 3.46 -8.09 -3.12
CA TYR A 216 2.07 -8.58 -3.15
C TYR A 216 1.95 -10.02 -3.63
N ALA A 217 2.41 -10.41 -4.81
CA ALA A 217 2.28 -11.79 -5.23
C ALA A 217 3.15 -12.75 -4.40
N ARG A 218 4.27 -12.26 -3.85
CA ARG A 218 5.29 -12.97 -3.05
C ARG A 218 6.01 -14.12 -3.77
N SER A 219 5.49 -14.57 -4.91
CA SER A 219 5.97 -15.73 -5.66
C SER A 219 5.81 -15.49 -7.17
N PRO A 220 6.90 -15.58 -7.97
CA PRO A 220 6.83 -15.60 -9.43
C PRO A 220 5.93 -16.70 -9.98
N SER A 221 5.97 -17.90 -9.37
CA SER A 221 5.17 -19.02 -9.87
C SER A 221 3.68 -18.81 -9.60
N LEU A 222 3.32 -18.32 -8.42
CA LEU A 222 1.93 -17.97 -8.10
C LEU A 222 1.42 -16.86 -9.02
N TYR A 223 2.24 -15.85 -9.26
CA TYR A 223 1.89 -14.74 -10.16
C TYR A 223 1.59 -15.24 -11.58
N GLU A 224 2.50 -16.00 -12.18
CA GLU A 224 2.39 -16.47 -13.57
C GLU A 224 1.33 -17.55 -13.78
N ASN A 225 1.16 -18.46 -12.82
CA ASN A 225 0.33 -19.65 -13.01
C ASN A 225 -1.10 -19.48 -12.50
N ASP A 226 -1.34 -18.58 -11.54
CA ASP A 226 -2.63 -18.46 -10.88
C ASP A 226 -3.20 -17.03 -10.98
N LEU A 227 -2.42 -16.02 -10.56
CA LEU A 227 -2.92 -14.64 -10.45
C LEU A 227 -3.13 -13.98 -11.83
N LEU A 228 -2.11 -13.97 -12.68
CA LEU A 228 -2.17 -13.33 -13.99
C LEU A 228 -3.21 -14.01 -14.93
N PRO A 229 -3.33 -15.35 -14.98
CA PRO A 229 -4.41 -16.02 -15.69
C PRO A 229 -5.80 -15.62 -15.20
N PHE A 230 -6.02 -15.51 -13.89
CA PHE A 230 -7.30 -15.05 -13.34
C PHE A 230 -7.64 -13.64 -13.81
N ILE A 231 -6.67 -12.70 -13.78
CA ILE A 231 -6.91 -11.34 -14.29
C ILE A 231 -7.35 -11.38 -15.76
N ARG A 232 -6.67 -12.16 -16.61
CA ARG A 232 -7.01 -12.29 -18.04
C ARG A 232 -8.41 -12.82 -18.28
N ASP A 233 -8.82 -13.81 -17.49
CA ASP A 233 -10.07 -14.55 -17.73
C ASP A 233 -11.30 -13.91 -17.05
N ASN A 234 -11.08 -13.14 -15.97
CA ASN A 234 -12.16 -12.64 -15.11
C ASN A 234 -12.43 -11.14 -15.20
N PHE A 235 -11.57 -10.35 -15.86
CA PHE A 235 -11.70 -8.89 -15.97
C PHE A 235 -12.18 -8.43 -17.35
N SER A 236 -13.18 -9.06 -17.95
CA SER A 236 -13.68 -8.61 -19.27
C SER A 236 -14.27 -7.19 -19.26
N ALA A 237 -14.64 -6.65 -18.09
CA ALA A 237 -15.02 -5.24 -17.97
C ALA A 237 -13.84 -4.27 -18.19
N ASN A 238 -12.59 -4.75 -18.11
CA ASN A 238 -11.39 -4.02 -18.47
C ASN A 238 -11.05 -4.09 -19.97
N ASP A 239 -11.78 -4.83 -20.81
CA ASP A 239 -11.52 -4.90 -22.26
C ASP A 239 -11.35 -3.53 -22.95
N PRO A 240 -12.14 -2.48 -22.61
CA PRO A 240 -11.93 -1.13 -23.15
C PRO A 240 -10.58 -0.49 -22.80
N TYR A 241 -9.89 -0.99 -21.78
CA TYR A 241 -8.60 -0.49 -21.29
C TYR A 241 -7.39 -1.27 -21.84
N ILE A 242 -7.60 -2.35 -22.60
CA ILE A 242 -6.51 -3.06 -23.29
C ILE A 242 -5.73 -2.12 -24.21
N PRO A 243 -6.36 -1.26 -25.05
CA PRO A 243 -5.64 -0.28 -25.86
C PRO A 243 -4.83 0.73 -25.04
N VAL A 244 -5.32 1.08 -23.84
CA VAL A 244 -4.65 1.99 -22.90
C VAL A 244 -3.37 1.34 -22.37
N ALA A 245 -3.45 0.08 -21.90
CA ALA A 245 -2.29 -0.69 -21.48
C ALA A 245 -1.27 -0.91 -22.61
N ASP A 246 -1.75 -1.16 -23.83
CA ASP A 246 -0.90 -1.28 -25.02
C ASP A 246 -0.16 0.02 -25.35
N ALA A 247 -0.84 1.15 -25.26
CA ALA A 247 -0.23 2.45 -25.47
C ALA A 247 0.85 2.75 -24.42
N MET A 248 0.61 2.38 -23.16
CA MET A 248 1.61 2.49 -22.09
C MET A 248 2.86 1.67 -22.37
N ILE A 249 2.71 0.38 -22.71
CA ILE A 249 3.85 -0.47 -23.10
C ILE A 249 4.60 0.09 -24.31
N GLN A 250 3.88 0.66 -25.28
CA GLN A 250 4.53 1.33 -26.41
C GLN A 250 5.34 2.55 -25.96
N GLY A 251 4.84 3.34 -25.01
CA GLY A 251 5.57 4.46 -24.41
C GLY A 251 6.86 4.01 -23.74
N MET A 252 6.79 2.93 -22.96
CA MET A 252 7.97 2.36 -22.31
C MET A 252 9.03 1.91 -23.32
N ARG A 253 8.61 1.27 -24.43
CA ARG A 253 9.53 0.87 -25.49
C ARG A 253 10.18 2.05 -26.21
N ASP A 254 9.38 3.07 -26.53
CA ASP A 254 9.84 4.24 -27.28
C ASP A 254 10.76 5.14 -26.45
N SER A 255 10.69 5.07 -25.12
CA SER A 255 11.63 5.72 -24.19
C SER A 255 12.90 4.91 -23.93
N GLU A 256 13.08 3.78 -24.61
CA GLU A 256 14.21 2.85 -24.40
C GLU A 256 14.29 2.30 -22.96
N THR A 257 13.16 2.26 -22.25
CA THR A 257 13.07 1.65 -20.92
C THR A 257 13.47 0.18 -21.00
N SER A 258 14.32 -0.28 -20.07
CA SER A 258 14.55 -1.72 -19.90
C SER A 258 13.25 -2.39 -19.46
N MET A 259 12.71 -3.24 -20.33
CA MET A 259 11.43 -3.92 -20.11
C MET A 259 11.57 -5.18 -19.24
N ARG A 260 12.79 -5.61 -18.94
CA ARG A 260 13.06 -6.87 -18.26
C ARG A 260 12.54 -6.86 -16.81
N ILE A 261 11.77 -7.87 -16.43
CA ILE A 261 11.47 -8.21 -15.03
C ILE A 261 12.32 -9.42 -14.65
N ASP A 262 13.23 -9.26 -13.71
CA ASP A 262 14.27 -10.27 -13.47
C ASP A 262 13.72 -11.53 -12.80
N VAL A 263 12.85 -11.37 -11.80
CA VAL A 263 12.21 -12.49 -11.09
C VAL A 263 11.35 -13.37 -12.00
N LEU A 264 10.73 -12.79 -13.04
CA LEU A 264 9.91 -13.52 -14.03
C LEU A 264 10.72 -14.05 -15.21
N LYS A 265 11.95 -13.56 -15.37
CA LYS A 265 12.84 -13.89 -16.49
C LYS A 265 12.20 -13.60 -17.86
N ARG A 266 11.37 -12.56 -17.96
CA ARG A 266 10.76 -12.07 -19.21
C ARG A 266 10.59 -10.55 -19.17
N ASP A 267 10.20 -9.97 -20.29
CA ASP A 267 9.84 -8.56 -20.33
C ASP A 267 8.43 -8.35 -19.75
N ILE A 268 8.19 -7.15 -19.20
CA ILE A 268 6.88 -6.63 -18.86
C ILE A 268 6.00 -6.57 -20.12
N THR A 269 4.73 -6.91 -19.93
CA THR A 269 3.70 -7.03 -20.95
C THR A 269 2.47 -6.22 -20.58
N ARG A 270 1.51 -6.12 -21.50
CA ARG A 270 0.22 -5.46 -21.25
C ARG A 270 -0.52 -6.07 -20.05
N ASP A 271 -0.37 -7.38 -19.84
CA ASP A 271 -1.14 -8.09 -18.81
C ASP A 271 -0.62 -7.71 -17.42
N ASP A 272 0.67 -7.40 -17.30
CA ASP A 272 1.25 -6.89 -16.06
C ASP A 272 0.68 -5.50 -15.74
N ILE A 273 0.46 -4.63 -16.74
CA ILE A 273 -0.20 -3.33 -16.56
C ILE A 273 -1.66 -3.49 -16.13
N LEU A 274 -2.39 -4.44 -16.71
CA LEU A 274 -3.75 -4.77 -16.27
C LEU A 274 -3.76 -5.31 -14.84
N ALA A 275 -2.77 -6.12 -14.47
CA ALA A 275 -2.61 -6.66 -13.12
C ALA A 275 -2.29 -5.57 -12.08
N ILE A 276 -1.45 -4.58 -12.40
CA ILE A 276 -1.25 -3.38 -11.55
C ILE A 276 -2.59 -2.71 -11.27
N ASN A 277 -3.40 -2.50 -12.31
CA ASN A 277 -4.72 -1.88 -12.21
C ASN A 277 -5.80 -2.82 -11.67
N ALA A 278 -5.44 -4.02 -11.20
CA ALA A 278 -6.29 -4.97 -10.49
C ALA A 278 -5.65 -5.42 -9.16
N LEU A 279 -4.72 -4.61 -8.64
CA LEU A 279 -3.85 -4.92 -7.50
C LEU A 279 -4.62 -5.58 -6.35
N TYR A 280 -5.68 -4.94 -5.88
CA TYR A 280 -6.35 -5.43 -4.67
C TYR A 280 -7.19 -6.68 -4.88
N CYS A 281 -7.76 -6.86 -6.07
CA CYS A 281 -8.34 -8.15 -6.43
C CYS A 281 -7.29 -9.27 -6.38
N MET A 282 -6.08 -8.99 -6.87
CA MET A 282 -4.96 -9.93 -6.83
C MET A 282 -4.56 -10.25 -5.38
N VAL A 283 -4.51 -9.26 -4.49
CA VAL A 283 -4.27 -9.47 -3.06
C VAL A 283 -5.30 -10.42 -2.45
N HIS A 284 -6.59 -10.17 -2.69
CA HIS A 284 -7.65 -11.05 -2.20
C HIS A 284 -7.57 -12.48 -2.77
N LEU A 285 -7.21 -12.62 -4.04
CA LEU A 285 -7.05 -13.91 -4.68
C LEU A 285 -5.88 -14.70 -4.09
N ARG A 286 -4.72 -14.06 -3.91
CA ARG A 286 -3.56 -14.66 -3.24
C ARG A 286 -3.95 -15.20 -1.87
N ASP A 287 -4.58 -14.37 -1.03
CA ASP A 287 -4.97 -14.76 0.33
C ASP A 287 -5.91 -15.99 0.31
N ALA A 288 -6.86 -16.00 -0.64
CA ALA A 288 -7.77 -17.13 -0.83
C ALA A 288 -7.05 -18.42 -1.30
N ILE A 289 -6.05 -18.32 -2.18
CA ILE A 289 -5.27 -19.47 -2.67
C ILE A 289 -4.38 -20.03 -1.56
N LEU A 290 -3.66 -19.16 -0.85
CA LEU A 290 -2.70 -19.56 0.17
C LEU A 290 -3.36 -19.96 1.50
N ASN A 291 -4.66 -19.72 1.66
CA ASN A 291 -5.38 -19.86 2.94
C ASN A 291 -4.71 -19.09 4.08
N GLU A 292 -4.15 -17.92 3.77
CA GLU A 292 -3.49 -17.05 4.76
C GLU A 292 -4.54 -16.44 5.71
N GLU A 293 -4.20 -16.37 7.01
CA GLU A 293 -5.06 -15.68 7.98
C GLU A 293 -5.04 -14.16 7.71
N LYS A 294 -6.22 -13.52 7.76
CA LYS A 294 -6.35 -12.06 7.61
C LYS A 294 -5.55 -11.35 8.70
N GLY A 295 -4.64 -10.47 8.32
CA GLY A 295 -3.79 -9.70 9.25
C GLY A 295 -2.28 -9.84 9.03
N GLU A 296 -1.84 -10.58 8.00
CA GLU A 296 -0.45 -10.56 7.57
C GLU A 296 -0.01 -9.20 6.98
N PRO A 297 1.31 -8.89 6.98
CA PRO A 297 1.86 -7.72 6.30
C PRO A 297 1.39 -7.63 4.85
N GLY A 298 0.94 -6.45 4.42
CA GLY A 298 0.42 -6.22 3.07
C GLY A 298 -1.11 -6.26 2.94
N SER A 299 -1.86 -6.36 4.04
CA SER A 299 -3.30 -6.08 4.01
C SER A 299 -3.53 -4.56 3.94
N PRO A 300 -4.14 -4.02 2.87
CA PRO A 300 -4.43 -2.59 2.77
C PRO A 300 -5.32 -2.15 3.92
N MET A 301 -4.92 -1.06 4.58
CA MET A 301 -5.64 -0.41 5.66
C MET A 301 -5.72 1.09 5.35
N CYS A 302 -6.86 1.72 5.62
CA CYS A 302 -7.03 3.14 5.33
C CYS A 302 -7.86 3.78 6.43
N SER A 303 -7.63 5.06 6.68
CA SER A 303 -8.45 5.83 7.61
C SER A 303 -8.75 7.21 7.04
N ASN A 304 -9.97 7.66 7.25
CA ASN A 304 -10.49 8.93 6.77
C ASN A 304 -11.28 9.64 7.87
N ALA A 305 -11.17 10.96 7.88
CA ALA A 305 -12.06 11.84 8.61
C ALA A 305 -12.46 13.02 7.72
N VAL A 306 -13.75 13.33 7.70
CA VAL A 306 -14.30 14.49 6.99
C VAL A 306 -15.08 15.34 7.96
N VAL A 307 -14.81 16.65 8.00
CA VAL A 307 -15.43 17.61 8.93
C VAL A 307 -15.78 18.90 8.17
N TRP A 308 -16.91 19.54 8.51
CA TRP A 308 -17.35 20.77 7.84
C TRP A 308 -18.19 21.69 8.74
N GLY A 309 -18.65 22.82 8.17
CA GLY A 309 -19.65 23.70 8.76
C GLY A 309 -19.18 24.35 10.06
N ASN A 310 -19.97 24.22 11.13
CA ASN A 310 -19.68 24.90 12.39
C ASN A 310 -18.37 24.43 13.05
N LEU A 311 -17.93 23.20 12.77
CA LEU A 311 -16.71 22.66 13.33
C LEU A 311 -15.45 23.22 12.66
N THR A 312 -15.56 23.76 11.45
CA THR A 312 -14.42 24.28 10.66
C THR A 312 -14.44 25.81 10.52
N ARG A 313 -15.12 26.52 11.45
CA ARG A 313 -15.15 28.01 11.49
C ARG A 313 -13.85 28.59 12.07
N ASN A 314 -12.76 28.40 11.36
CA ASN A 314 -11.47 29.08 11.58
C ASN A 314 -11.11 29.96 10.38
N ASP A 315 -10.02 30.70 10.48
CA ASP A 315 -9.55 31.62 9.43
C ASP A 315 -9.16 30.88 8.14
N GLU A 316 -8.70 29.64 8.25
CA GLU A 316 -8.27 28.79 7.13
C GLU A 316 -9.46 28.34 6.26
N LEU A 317 -10.47 27.71 6.88
CA LEU A 317 -11.56 27.03 6.18
C LEU A 317 -12.83 27.86 6.11
N SER A 318 -13.04 28.81 7.04
CA SER A 318 -14.24 29.64 7.12
C SER A 318 -15.55 28.81 7.02
N GLY A 319 -15.58 27.66 7.68
CA GLY A 319 -16.71 26.72 7.68
C GLY A 319 -16.80 25.77 6.48
N GLY A 320 -15.79 25.75 5.59
CA GLY A 320 -15.69 24.80 4.49
C GLY A 320 -15.40 23.37 4.94
N LEU A 321 -15.44 22.42 4.01
CA LEU A 321 -15.12 21.03 4.23
C LEU A 321 -13.59 20.80 4.22
N ILE A 322 -13.12 19.96 5.14
CA ILE A 322 -11.78 19.40 5.14
C ILE A 322 -11.89 17.87 5.16
N HIS A 323 -11.17 17.21 4.25
CA HIS A 323 -11.16 15.76 4.07
C HIS A 323 -9.74 15.24 4.34
N GLY A 324 -9.50 14.55 5.44
CA GLY A 324 -8.22 13.87 5.71
C GLY A 324 -8.29 12.38 5.39
N LYS A 325 -7.18 11.84 4.86
CA LYS A 325 -6.96 10.40 4.63
C LYS A 325 -5.52 9.99 4.96
N ASN A 326 -5.39 8.81 5.55
CA ASN A 326 -4.17 7.99 5.55
C ASN A 326 -4.33 6.80 4.61
N MET A 327 -3.30 6.56 3.79
CA MET A 327 -3.14 5.34 3.00
C MET A 327 -2.09 4.46 3.67
N ASP A 328 -2.45 3.21 3.94
CA ASP A 328 -1.62 2.32 4.70
C ASP A 328 -1.60 0.88 4.12
N GLY A 329 -0.44 0.24 4.18
CA GLY A 329 -0.32 -1.22 3.98
C GLY A 329 0.35 -1.63 2.67
N GLU A 330 0.54 -0.69 1.73
CA GLU A 330 1.31 -0.88 0.50
C GLU A 330 2.81 -0.71 0.70
N ASN A 331 3.23 -0.36 1.92
CA ASN A 331 4.59 -0.01 2.30
C ASN A 331 5.61 -1.17 2.22
N ASP A 332 6.13 -1.39 1.01
CA ASP A 332 7.12 -2.39 0.68
C ASP A 332 8.50 -2.11 1.32
N LEU A 333 9.29 -3.16 1.55
CA LEU A 333 10.62 -3.04 2.16
C LEU A 333 11.62 -2.26 1.29
N ARG A 334 11.37 -2.13 -0.02
CA ARG A 334 12.23 -1.35 -0.93
C ARG A 334 11.82 0.12 -1.00
N LYS A 335 10.75 0.51 -0.30
CA LYS A 335 10.19 1.87 -0.31
C LYS A 335 9.79 2.36 -1.70
N VAL A 336 9.47 1.45 -2.61
CA VAL A 336 9.02 1.80 -3.96
C VAL A 336 7.70 2.57 -3.90
N THR A 337 6.77 2.15 -3.06
CA THR A 337 5.48 2.84 -2.86
C THR A 337 5.61 4.25 -2.27
N VAL A 338 6.67 4.54 -1.52
CA VAL A 338 6.93 5.89 -0.98
C VAL A 338 7.67 6.75 -2.01
N ASN A 339 8.79 6.24 -2.55
CA ASN A 339 9.65 6.98 -3.47
C ASN A 339 8.97 7.24 -4.82
N THR A 340 8.09 6.34 -5.29
CA THR A 340 7.35 6.49 -6.55
C THR A 340 5.95 7.10 -6.40
N LEU A 341 5.61 7.67 -5.24
CA LEU A 341 4.34 8.38 -5.08
C LEU A 341 4.27 9.57 -6.05
N LEU A 342 3.24 9.58 -6.90
CA LEU A 342 3.01 10.58 -7.94
C LEU A 342 1.79 11.45 -7.65
N ILE A 343 1.91 12.73 -7.95
CA ILE A 343 0.74 13.58 -8.21
C ILE A 343 0.45 13.49 -9.72
N VAL A 344 -0.68 12.93 -10.10
CA VAL A 344 -1.06 12.71 -11.50
C VAL A 344 -2.14 13.71 -11.89
N ALA A 345 -1.78 14.72 -12.68
CA ALA A 345 -2.69 15.73 -13.21
C ALA A 345 -3.17 15.33 -14.60
N THR A 346 -4.43 14.92 -14.71
CA THR A 346 -5.05 14.39 -15.92
C THR A 346 -5.96 15.41 -16.57
N GLU A 347 -5.62 15.81 -17.79
CA GLU A 347 -6.43 16.65 -18.67
C GLU A 347 -7.00 15.81 -19.83
N PRO A 348 -8.31 15.50 -19.83
CA PRO A 348 -8.90 14.75 -20.93
C PRO A 348 -8.83 15.50 -22.27
N GLU A 349 -9.04 14.77 -23.37
CA GLU A 349 -9.16 15.36 -24.71
C GLU A 349 -10.20 16.49 -24.74
N GLU A 350 -9.85 17.60 -25.38
CA GLU A 350 -10.72 18.76 -25.54
C GLU A 350 -12.04 18.35 -26.21
N GLY A 351 -13.17 18.75 -25.61
CA GLY A 351 -14.50 18.44 -26.14
C GLY A 351 -15.02 17.03 -25.82
N SER A 352 -14.25 16.18 -25.13
CA SER A 352 -14.70 14.87 -24.65
C SER A 352 -15.85 14.94 -23.63
N GLY A 353 -16.02 16.09 -22.98
CA GLY A 353 -16.97 16.28 -21.88
C GLY A 353 -16.55 15.64 -20.55
N LYS A 354 -15.34 15.05 -20.51
CA LYS A 354 -14.71 14.54 -19.29
C LYS A 354 -14.03 15.68 -18.52
N MET A 355 -14.02 15.58 -17.20
CA MET A 355 -13.40 16.57 -16.30
C MET A 355 -11.92 16.32 -16.06
N ARG A 356 -11.18 17.40 -15.77
CA ARG A 356 -9.81 17.32 -15.25
C ARG A 356 -9.79 16.67 -13.87
N VAL A 357 -8.77 15.86 -13.60
CA VAL A 357 -8.61 15.10 -12.35
C VAL A 357 -7.18 15.22 -11.84
N VAL A 358 -7.01 15.39 -10.53
CA VAL A 358 -5.72 15.26 -9.84
C VAL A 358 -5.79 14.07 -8.91
N GLY A 359 -4.97 13.05 -9.19
CA GLY A 359 -4.82 11.85 -8.38
C GLY A 359 -3.52 11.83 -7.60
N ILE A 360 -3.53 11.14 -6.46
CA ILE A 360 -2.35 10.77 -5.68
C ILE A 360 -2.22 9.26 -5.76
N ASP A 361 -1.38 8.80 -6.66
CA ASP A 361 -1.28 7.41 -7.10
C ASP A 361 0.18 7.02 -7.38
N TRP A 362 0.38 5.89 -8.05
CA TRP A 362 1.67 5.34 -8.43
C TRP A 362 1.81 5.22 -9.95
N PRO A 363 3.04 5.09 -10.48
CA PRO A 363 3.26 4.81 -11.90
C PRO A 363 2.60 3.48 -12.32
N GLY A 364 2.02 3.46 -13.52
CA GLY A 364 1.41 2.28 -14.13
C GLY A 364 -0.11 2.23 -13.98
N PHE A 365 -0.67 3.09 -13.12
CA PHE A 365 -2.11 3.21 -12.96
C PHE A 365 -2.72 4.11 -14.05
N TYR A 366 -3.70 3.58 -14.77
CA TYR A 366 -4.59 4.39 -15.62
C TYR A 366 -5.89 4.77 -14.89
N GLY A 367 -6.23 4.06 -13.81
CA GLY A 367 -7.26 4.46 -12.84
C GLY A 367 -6.70 5.39 -11.75
N THR A 368 -7.46 5.54 -10.67
CA THR A 368 -7.02 6.24 -9.45
C THR A 368 -7.71 5.68 -8.22
N TYR A 369 -7.02 5.55 -7.10
CA TYR A 369 -7.65 5.20 -5.83
C TYR A 369 -8.00 6.43 -4.98
N ASN A 370 -7.39 7.58 -5.27
CA ASN A 370 -7.48 8.79 -4.45
C ASN A 370 -7.33 10.04 -5.29
N ALA A 371 -8.43 10.75 -5.53
CA ALA A 371 -8.39 11.89 -6.42
C ALA A 371 -9.48 12.92 -6.16
N MET A 372 -9.25 14.12 -6.68
CA MET A 372 -10.19 15.23 -6.76
C MET A 372 -10.34 15.65 -8.23
N ASN A 373 -11.56 15.92 -8.69
CA ASN A 373 -11.80 16.51 -10.01
C ASN A 373 -11.93 18.04 -9.96
N GLU A 374 -12.05 18.69 -11.13
CA GLU A 374 -12.11 20.15 -11.24
C GLU A 374 -13.39 20.81 -10.68
N GLU A 375 -14.37 20.02 -10.26
CA GLU A 375 -15.57 20.48 -9.55
C GLU A 375 -15.45 20.29 -8.02
N GLY A 376 -14.32 19.76 -7.55
CA GLY A 376 -14.06 19.49 -6.13
C GLY A 376 -14.70 18.19 -5.62
N LEU A 377 -15.17 17.30 -6.51
CA LEU A 377 -15.59 15.96 -6.11
C LEU A 377 -14.34 15.15 -5.76
N ILE A 378 -14.29 14.64 -4.51
CA ILE A 378 -13.23 13.78 -3.99
C ILE A 378 -13.78 12.36 -3.86
N LEU A 379 -13.05 11.38 -4.40
CA LEU A 379 -13.23 9.95 -4.14
C LEU A 379 -11.93 9.40 -3.56
N VAL A 380 -12.02 8.73 -2.41
CA VAL A 380 -10.87 8.03 -1.81
C VAL A 380 -11.25 6.65 -1.27
N THR A 381 -10.30 5.73 -1.39
CA THR A 381 -10.54 4.30 -1.20
C THR A 381 -10.25 3.79 0.22
N HIS A 382 -10.96 2.74 0.65
CA HIS A 382 -10.68 1.95 1.85
C HIS A 382 -11.11 0.51 1.63
N SER A 383 -10.16 -0.42 1.56
CA SER A 383 -10.45 -1.84 1.39
C SER A 383 -11.30 -2.35 2.56
N VAL A 384 -12.15 -3.34 2.34
CA VAL A 384 -12.87 -4.04 3.41
C VAL A 384 -12.59 -5.52 3.22
N GLY A 385 -12.49 -6.27 4.30
CA GLY A 385 -12.10 -7.69 4.29
C GLY A 385 -13.12 -8.65 3.63
N TYR A 386 -13.86 -8.25 2.60
CA TYR A 386 -14.74 -9.10 1.80
C TYR A 386 -14.11 -9.32 0.43
N GLY A 387 -13.81 -10.58 0.11
CA GLY A 387 -13.23 -10.95 -1.18
C GLY A 387 -14.21 -10.73 -2.35
N PRO A 388 -13.70 -10.69 -3.58
CA PRO A 388 -14.53 -10.60 -4.78
C PRO A 388 -15.40 -11.84 -4.97
N ASN A 389 -16.43 -11.70 -5.81
CA ASN A 389 -17.05 -12.86 -6.45
C ASN A 389 -16.06 -13.48 -7.45
N PHE A 390 -15.22 -14.41 -6.99
CA PHE A 390 -14.22 -15.09 -7.82
C PHE A 390 -14.79 -15.86 -9.02
N SER A 391 -16.11 -16.08 -9.09
CA SER A 391 -16.76 -16.73 -10.24
C SER A 391 -17.20 -15.75 -11.33
N ALA A 392 -17.15 -14.44 -11.07
CA ALA A 392 -17.53 -13.42 -12.05
C ALA A 392 -16.48 -13.30 -13.16
N THR A 393 -16.94 -13.08 -14.39
CA THR A 393 -16.07 -12.91 -15.58
C THR A 393 -15.98 -11.46 -16.04
N ASP A 394 -16.71 -10.56 -15.39
CA ASP A 394 -16.90 -9.15 -15.71
C ASP A 394 -16.42 -8.25 -14.57
N LEU A 395 -15.34 -8.64 -13.89
CA LEU A 395 -14.77 -7.85 -12.80
C LEU A 395 -14.24 -6.51 -13.32
N LEU A 396 -14.62 -5.41 -12.64
CA LEU A 396 -14.03 -4.09 -12.78
C LEU A 396 -13.40 -3.67 -11.45
N GLU A 397 -12.14 -3.26 -11.51
CA GLU A 397 -11.42 -2.71 -10.37
C GLU A 397 -11.94 -1.31 -9.98
N TYR A 398 -11.91 -1.01 -8.69
CA TYR A 398 -12.35 0.28 -8.16
C TYR A 398 -11.52 1.46 -8.67
N SER A 399 -10.22 1.28 -8.94
CA SER A 399 -9.37 2.35 -9.50
C SER A 399 -9.94 2.90 -10.82
N THR A 400 -10.40 2.01 -11.69
CA THR A 400 -11.04 2.37 -12.97
C THR A 400 -12.40 3.02 -12.73
N LEU A 401 -13.24 2.42 -11.87
CA LEU A 401 -14.56 2.96 -11.54
C LEU A 401 -14.47 4.38 -10.95
N TYR A 402 -13.45 4.64 -10.14
CA TYR A 402 -13.20 5.94 -9.53
C TYR A 402 -12.81 6.97 -10.57
N MET A 403 -11.86 6.64 -11.44
CA MET A 403 -11.45 7.53 -12.54
C MET A 403 -12.65 7.86 -13.43
N GLU A 404 -13.44 6.86 -13.84
CA GLU A 404 -14.67 7.06 -14.61
C GLU A 404 -15.64 8.01 -13.89
N THR A 405 -15.87 7.77 -12.59
CA THR A 405 -16.78 8.61 -11.79
C THR A 405 -16.29 10.05 -11.70
N LEU A 406 -15.00 10.26 -11.43
CA LEU A 406 -14.40 11.58 -11.31
C LEU A 406 -14.39 12.34 -12.64
N GLN A 407 -14.28 11.63 -13.77
CA GLN A 407 -14.34 12.24 -15.09
C GLN A 407 -15.78 12.60 -15.52
N HIS A 408 -16.80 11.97 -14.96
CA HIS A 408 -18.19 12.10 -15.43
C HIS A 408 -19.16 12.74 -14.42
N CYS A 409 -18.84 12.76 -13.13
CA CYS A 409 -19.74 13.18 -12.06
C CYS A 409 -19.19 14.40 -11.31
N ARG A 410 -20.10 15.28 -10.89
CA ARG A 410 -19.81 16.52 -10.13
C ARG A 410 -20.31 16.44 -8.69
N THR A 411 -21.36 15.67 -8.48
CA THR A 411 -22.11 15.62 -7.22
C THR A 411 -22.18 14.20 -6.66
N ILE A 412 -22.44 14.09 -5.35
CA ILE A 412 -22.67 12.79 -4.69
C ILE A 412 -23.83 12.01 -5.35
N PRO A 413 -25.01 12.61 -5.64
CA PRO A 413 -26.08 11.91 -6.34
C PRO A 413 -25.71 11.43 -7.75
N GLU A 414 -24.93 12.21 -8.50
CA GLU A 414 -24.44 11.78 -9.81
C GLU A 414 -23.49 10.58 -9.68
N ALA A 415 -22.56 10.61 -8.72
CA ALA A 415 -21.64 9.50 -8.45
C ALA A 415 -22.39 8.23 -8.03
N GLU A 416 -23.36 8.34 -7.12
CA GLU A 416 -24.21 7.22 -6.70
C GLU A 416 -24.98 6.63 -7.89
N ALA A 417 -25.61 7.49 -8.71
CA ALA A 417 -26.34 7.06 -9.90
C ALA A 417 -25.42 6.40 -10.94
N TYR A 418 -24.21 6.94 -11.14
CA TYR A 418 -23.21 6.36 -12.03
C TYR A 418 -22.86 4.94 -11.59
N TRP A 419 -22.50 4.75 -10.32
CA TRP A 419 -22.14 3.47 -9.75
C TRP A 419 -23.25 2.42 -9.83
N MET A 420 -24.50 2.84 -9.59
CA MET A 420 -25.67 1.97 -9.69
C MET A 420 -26.04 1.62 -11.15
N SER A 421 -25.56 2.41 -12.12
CA SER A 421 -25.82 2.16 -13.55
C SER A 421 -24.82 1.18 -14.19
N ARG A 422 -23.69 0.91 -13.53
CA ARG A 422 -22.66 -0.01 -14.03
C ARG A 422 -23.07 -1.46 -13.75
N ASP A 423 -23.45 -2.19 -14.79
CA ASP A 423 -23.85 -3.61 -14.76
C ASP A 423 -22.63 -4.55 -14.79
N MET A 424 -21.68 -4.34 -13.88
CA MET A 424 -20.46 -5.14 -13.77
C MET A 424 -20.16 -5.51 -12.33
N THR A 425 -19.43 -6.61 -12.16
CA THR A 425 -19.04 -7.08 -10.84
C THR A 425 -17.84 -6.28 -10.32
N ARG A 426 -17.93 -5.74 -9.09
CA ARG A 426 -16.80 -5.05 -8.44
C ARG A 426 -15.85 -6.05 -7.78
N THR A 427 -14.60 -5.67 -7.57
CA THR A 427 -13.50 -6.57 -7.12
C THR A 427 -13.44 -6.88 -5.62
N GLY A 428 -14.56 -6.76 -4.91
CA GLY A 428 -14.67 -7.07 -3.49
C GLY A 428 -15.19 -5.90 -2.68
N GLY A 429 -15.04 -5.98 -1.36
CA GLY A 429 -15.56 -5.03 -0.39
C GLY A 429 -14.72 -3.76 -0.28
N TRP A 430 -15.37 -2.60 -0.40
CA TRP A 430 -14.74 -1.28 -0.34
C TRP A 430 -15.66 -0.25 0.30
N ASN A 431 -15.05 0.61 1.11
CA ASN A 431 -15.62 1.85 1.57
C ASN A 431 -15.01 3.01 0.78
N THR A 432 -15.84 3.74 0.06
CA THR A 432 -15.42 4.92 -0.71
C THR A 432 -15.91 6.17 -0.02
N ALA A 433 -15.00 6.95 0.55
CA ALA A 433 -15.38 8.26 1.08
C ALA A 433 -15.54 9.23 -0.08
N VAL A 434 -16.72 9.84 -0.17
CA VAL A 434 -17.08 10.77 -1.24
C VAL A 434 -17.33 12.14 -0.61
N SER A 435 -16.70 13.18 -1.12
CA SER A 435 -16.90 14.56 -0.65
C SER A 435 -17.05 15.52 -1.83
N VAL A 436 -17.79 16.60 -1.61
CA VAL A 436 -17.96 17.73 -2.55
C VAL A 436 -17.77 19.05 -1.80
N PRO A 437 -17.59 20.20 -2.47
CA PRO A 437 -17.54 21.50 -1.81
C PRO A 437 -18.80 21.72 -0.95
N TYR A 438 -18.64 22.19 0.30
CA TYR A 438 -19.78 22.42 1.19
C TYR A 438 -20.44 23.79 0.97
N LYS A 439 -19.66 24.81 0.62
CA LYS A 439 -20.15 26.20 0.48
C LYS A 439 -21.00 26.42 -0.78
N THR A 440 -20.97 25.49 -1.73
CA THR A 440 -21.82 25.53 -2.94
C THR A 440 -23.28 25.26 -2.60
N ASP A 441 -23.57 24.31 -1.68
CA ASP A 441 -24.88 24.11 -1.09
C ASP A 441 -24.80 23.74 0.41
N PRO A 442 -24.86 24.73 1.32
CA PRO A 442 -24.74 24.49 2.75
C PRO A 442 -25.89 23.68 3.38
N ASN A 443 -26.96 23.42 2.64
CA ASN A 443 -28.10 22.63 3.11
C ASN A 443 -27.99 21.15 2.76
N GLU A 444 -27.11 20.80 1.82
CA GLU A 444 -26.85 19.42 1.45
C GLU A 444 -25.77 18.78 2.33
N THR A 445 -25.75 17.45 2.32
CA THR A 445 -24.71 16.68 3.00
C THR A 445 -23.48 16.64 2.08
N PRO A 446 -22.37 17.30 2.44
CA PRO A 446 -21.23 17.43 1.53
C PRO A 446 -20.32 16.19 1.51
N SER A 447 -20.61 15.17 2.34
CA SER A 447 -19.85 13.93 2.33
C SER A 447 -20.64 12.72 2.81
N VAL A 448 -20.40 11.59 2.15
CA VAL A 448 -20.98 10.26 2.46
C VAL A 448 -19.91 9.18 2.31
N THR A 449 -20.24 7.95 2.67
CA THR A 449 -19.43 6.77 2.31
C THR A 449 -20.25 5.78 1.52
N PHE A 450 -19.76 5.37 0.36
CA PHE A 450 -20.30 4.23 -0.36
C PHE A 450 -19.66 2.97 0.19
N GLU A 451 -20.47 2.13 0.82
CA GLU A 451 -20.07 0.81 1.31
C GLU A 451 -20.53 -0.21 0.27
N SER A 452 -19.62 -0.82 -0.47
CA SER A 452 -19.94 -1.65 -1.63
C SER A 452 -19.11 -2.90 -1.73
N ASP A 453 -19.66 -3.97 -2.27
CA ASP A 453 -18.93 -5.17 -2.65
C ASP A 453 -19.27 -5.61 -4.09
N SER A 454 -18.88 -6.84 -4.46
CA SER A 454 -19.23 -7.47 -5.74
C SER A 454 -20.74 -7.60 -5.99
N TYR A 455 -21.57 -7.54 -4.95
CA TYR A 455 -22.99 -7.88 -4.98
C TYR A 455 -23.92 -6.69 -4.79
N GLY A 456 -23.40 -5.55 -4.32
CA GLY A 456 -24.21 -4.34 -4.18
C GLY A 456 -23.49 -3.22 -3.45
N MET A 457 -24.28 -2.25 -2.99
CA MET A 457 -23.80 -1.13 -2.20
C MET A 457 -24.89 -0.56 -1.28
N ALA A 458 -24.47 0.18 -0.26
CA ALA A 458 -25.27 1.12 0.50
C ALA A 458 -24.53 2.45 0.65
N VAL A 459 -25.29 3.53 0.82
CA VAL A 459 -24.73 4.85 1.14
C VAL A 459 -24.87 5.09 2.63
N ARG A 460 -23.73 5.13 3.33
CA ARG A 460 -23.65 5.56 4.72
C ARG A 460 -23.58 7.08 4.80
N ARG A 461 -24.51 7.66 5.55
CA ARG A 461 -24.66 9.10 5.75
C ARG A 461 -24.11 9.52 7.12
N PRO A 462 -23.76 10.81 7.29
CA PRO A 462 -23.37 11.34 8.59
C PRO A 462 -24.45 11.07 9.64
N GLY A 463 -24.03 10.54 10.80
CA GLY A 463 -24.93 10.19 11.91
C GLY A 463 -25.55 8.79 11.86
N ASP A 464 -25.42 8.03 10.77
CA ASP A 464 -25.83 6.60 10.74
C ASP A 464 -25.01 5.78 11.74
N VAL A 465 -23.75 6.16 11.92
CA VAL A 465 -22.82 5.70 12.97
C VAL A 465 -22.15 6.92 13.60
N PRO A 466 -21.66 6.81 14.86
CA PRO A 466 -20.86 7.86 15.48
C PRO A 466 -19.74 8.35 14.55
N PRO A 467 -19.46 9.65 14.45
CA PRO A 467 -20.00 10.69 15.29
C PRO A 467 -21.42 11.11 14.90
N THR A 468 -22.32 11.22 15.89
CA THR A 468 -23.74 11.53 15.67
C THR A 468 -24.05 12.99 16.00
N GLY A 469 -24.94 13.61 15.23
CA GLY A 469 -25.42 14.97 15.50
C GLY A 469 -24.41 16.10 15.25
N ILE A 470 -23.28 15.80 14.60
CA ILE A 470 -22.24 16.78 14.24
C ILE A 470 -21.92 16.72 12.74
N PRO A 471 -21.41 17.80 12.14
CA PRO A 471 -21.04 17.83 10.72
C PRO A 471 -19.69 17.13 10.49
N ALA A 472 -19.68 15.81 10.68
CA ALA A 472 -18.54 14.94 10.43
C ALA A 472 -18.96 13.53 10.00
N ILE A 473 -18.08 12.85 9.25
CA ILE A 473 -18.17 11.42 8.96
C ILE A 473 -16.75 10.83 8.97
N LEU A 474 -16.62 9.60 9.50
CA LEU A 474 -15.37 8.87 9.55
C LEU A 474 -15.49 7.60 8.71
N THR A 475 -14.38 7.16 8.12
CA THR A 475 -14.34 5.95 7.29
C THR A 475 -13.05 5.18 7.54
N THR A 476 -13.18 3.86 7.68
CA THR A 476 -12.05 2.91 7.80
C THR A 476 -12.39 1.65 6.99
N ASN A 477 -11.88 0.48 7.35
CA ASN A 477 -11.96 -0.77 6.59
C ASN A 477 -13.08 -1.72 7.06
N SER A 478 -14.20 -1.17 7.56
CA SER A 478 -15.35 -1.96 8.05
C SER A 478 -16.66 -1.43 7.47
N PHE A 479 -17.56 -2.32 7.06
CA PHE A 479 -18.94 -1.94 6.74
C PHE A 479 -19.73 -1.67 8.02
N TYR A 480 -20.63 -0.69 7.96
CA TYR A 480 -21.51 -0.35 9.07
C TYR A 480 -22.99 -0.31 8.68
N THR A 481 -23.32 0.05 7.45
CA THR A 481 -24.69 0.10 6.95
C THR A 481 -24.96 -0.96 5.89
N TYR A 482 -23.95 -1.31 5.10
CA TYR A 482 -24.05 -2.35 4.09
C TYR A 482 -23.93 -3.75 4.73
N ASN A 483 -24.86 -4.64 4.35
CA ASN A 483 -24.81 -6.04 4.75
C ASN A 483 -24.29 -6.86 3.57
N ALA A 484 -22.98 -7.14 3.58
CA ALA A 484 -22.37 -8.05 2.61
C ALA A 484 -23.13 -9.39 2.59
N ARG A 485 -23.30 -9.99 1.41
CA ARG A 485 -24.11 -11.21 1.30
C ARG A 485 -23.47 -12.39 2.06
N PRO A 486 -24.27 -13.28 2.70
CA PRO A 486 -23.78 -14.38 3.53
C PRO A 486 -23.14 -15.56 2.75
N ASP A 487 -23.17 -15.56 1.42
CA ASP A 487 -22.46 -16.50 0.55
C ASP A 487 -21.03 -16.05 0.21
N ALA A 488 -20.70 -14.77 0.42
CA ALA A 488 -19.32 -14.36 0.63
C ALA A 488 -18.86 -14.99 1.95
N GLU A 489 -17.68 -15.61 2.00
CA GLU A 489 -17.10 -16.11 3.24
C GLU A 489 -16.87 -14.94 4.23
N ALA A 490 -17.94 -14.57 4.93
CA ALA A 490 -17.98 -13.45 5.86
C ALA A 490 -17.17 -13.85 7.08
N THR A 491 -15.93 -13.34 7.15
CA THR A 491 -15.12 -13.47 8.35
C THR A 491 -15.66 -12.53 9.42
N ALA A 492 -16.54 -13.07 10.25
CA ALA A 492 -16.69 -12.90 11.71
C ALA A 492 -16.65 -11.52 12.41
N ASP A 493 -16.23 -10.41 11.81
CA ASP A 493 -16.16 -9.11 12.49
C ASP A 493 -17.26 -8.16 11.98
N GLY A 494 -18.44 -8.30 12.58
CA GLY A 494 -19.50 -7.30 12.58
C GLY A 494 -20.40 -7.30 11.35
N GLY A 495 -21.61 -7.83 11.50
CA GLY A 495 -22.71 -7.41 10.63
C GLY A 495 -23.00 -5.90 10.78
N PRO A 496 -23.89 -5.32 9.97
CA PRO A 496 -24.21 -3.90 10.02
C PRO A 496 -24.55 -3.42 11.45
N GLY A 497 -24.01 -2.25 11.82
CA GLY A 497 -24.54 -1.41 12.91
C GLY A 497 -23.77 -1.35 14.23
N SER A 498 -22.60 -1.99 14.41
CA SER A 498 -21.83 -1.84 15.66
C SER A 498 -20.35 -1.54 15.42
N ILE A 499 -19.85 -0.50 16.11
CA ILE A 499 -18.40 -0.26 16.23
C ILE A 499 -17.85 -1.26 17.24
N LEU A 500 -17.04 -2.21 16.78
CA LEU A 500 -16.40 -3.21 17.62
C LEU A 500 -15.13 -2.65 18.27
N PRO A 501 -14.68 -3.21 19.41
CA PRO A 501 -13.39 -2.83 20.01
C PRO A 501 -12.18 -3.02 19.07
N THR A 502 -12.29 -3.92 18.08
CA THR A 502 -11.29 -4.16 17.05
C THR A 502 -11.23 -3.02 16.01
N HIS A 503 -12.23 -2.14 15.96
CA HIS A 503 -12.24 -0.94 15.10
C HIS A 503 -11.48 0.22 15.74
N TYR A 504 -10.29 -0.04 16.30
CA TYR A 504 -9.56 0.90 17.14
C TYR A 504 -9.21 2.22 16.43
N ARG A 505 -8.90 2.21 15.12
CA ARG A 505 -8.62 3.44 14.35
C ARG A 505 -9.84 4.35 14.27
N TYR A 506 -11.00 3.76 14.03
CA TYR A 506 -12.27 4.48 14.04
C TYR A 506 -12.54 5.11 15.41
N ILE A 507 -12.36 4.33 16.48
CA ILE A 507 -12.56 4.77 17.87
C ILE A 507 -11.59 5.92 18.20
N ALA A 508 -10.30 5.78 17.87
CA ALA A 508 -9.28 6.78 18.16
C ALA A 508 -9.53 8.12 17.43
N MET A 509 -9.93 8.08 16.15
CA MET A 509 -10.32 9.28 15.42
C MET A 509 -11.56 9.93 16.03
N ASN A 510 -12.59 9.14 16.35
CA ASN A 510 -13.82 9.64 16.96
C ASN A 510 -13.56 10.25 18.34
N ASP A 511 -12.74 9.63 19.18
CA ASP A 511 -12.36 10.15 20.50
C ASP A 511 -11.58 11.47 20.39
N THR A 512 -10.65 11.55 19.43
CA THR A 512 -9.88 12.77 19.15
C THR A 512 -10.79 13.91 18.68
N LEU A 513 -11.72 13.63 17.78
CA LEU A 513 -12.71 14.59 17.30
C LEU A 513 -13.61 15.08 18.46
N ASN A 514 -14.14 14.17 19.28
CA ASN A 514 -14.98 14.53 20.42
C ASN A 514 -14.22 15.35 21.47
N ARG A 515 -12.92 15.06 21.68
CA ARG A 515 -12.06 15.87 22.53
C ARG A 515 -11.98 17.32 22.05
N PHE A 516 -11.72 17.55 20.76
CA PHE A 516 -11.68 18.91 20.22
C PHE A 516 -13.00 19.65 20.37
N ILE A 517 -14.12 18.96 20.13
CA ILE A 517 -15.46 19.53 20.31
C ILE A 517 -15.69 19.93 21.77
N ASN A 518 -15.33 19.07 22.72
CA ASN A 518 -15.46 19.35 24.16
C ASN A 518 -14.55 20.50 24.61
N GLU A 519 -13.40 20.68 23.96
CA GLU A 519 -12.47 21.80 24.18
C GLU A 519 -12.93 23.10 23.48
N GLY A 520 -13.99 23.06 22.67
CA GLY A 520 -14.45 24.20 21.87
C GLY A 520 -13.49 24.60 20.76
N ARG A 521 -12.62 23.68 20.31
CA ARG A 521 -11.66 23.90 19.22
C ARG A 521 -12.35 23.73 17.87
N SER A 522 -12.10 24.66 16.96
CA SER A 522 -12.40 24.45 15.54
C SER A 522 -11.34 23.54 14.92
N ILE A 523 -11.76 22.76 13.93
CA ILE A 523 -10.92 21.81 13.20
C ILE A 523 -10.34 22.51 11.98
N GLY A 524 -9.05 22.84 12.03
CA GLY A 524 -8.27 23.22 10.85
C GLY A 524 -7.34 22.10 10.41
N THR A 525 -6.37 22.41 9.55
CA THR A 525 -5.36 21.44 9.12
C THR A 525 -4.58 20.82 10.29
N PRO A 526 -4.09 21.57 11.29
CA PRO A 526 -3.38 20.97 12.44
C PRO A 526 -4.22 19.95 13.21
N GLU A 527 -5.50 20.26 13.45
CA GLU A 527 -6.43 19.33 14.11
C GLU A 527 -6.74 18.10 13.24
N MET A 528 -6.88 18.27 11.91
CA MET A 528 -7.06 17.13 11.00
C MET A 528 -5.85 16.20 11.02
N ILE A 529 -4.63 16.76 11.04
CA ILE A 529 -3.40 15.97 11.19
C ILE A 529 -3.39 15.21 12.53
N GLU A 530 -3.81 15.85 13.64
CA GLU A 530 -3.95 15.15 14.92
C GLU A 530 -4.95 13.97 14.86
N ILE A 531 -6.08 14.12 14.13
CA ILE A 531 -7.06 13.04 13.92
C ILE A 531 -6.43 11.90 13.12
N LEU A 532 -5.75 12.20 12.02
CA LEU A 532 -5.06 11.20 11.20
C LEU A 532 -3.97 10.46 12.00
N ARG A 533 -3.17 11.18 12.80
CA ARG A 533 -2.17 10.57 13.70
C ARG A 533 -2.79 9.65 14.74
N ALA A 534 -4.00 9.94 15.21
CA ALA A 534 -4.72 9.07 16.13
C ALA A 534 -5.11 7.73 15.48
N ALA A 535 -5.37 7.72 14.17
CA ALA A 535 -5.60 6.48 13.42
C ALA A 535 -4.32 5.66 13.24
N SER A 536 -3.18 6.31 13.02
CA SER A 536 -1.91 5.63 12.76
C SER A 536 -1.12 5.22 14.01
N ASN A 537 -1.59 5.58 15.21
CA ASN A 537 -0.87 5.29 16.45
C ASN A 537 -1.66 4.33 17.36
N SER A 538 -1.39 3.03 17.25
CA SER A 538 -1.85 2.03 18.19
C SER A 538 -0.74 1.06 18.61
N THR A 539 -0.91 0.38 19.74
CA THR A 539 0.05 -0.64 20.22
C THR A 539 0.24 -1.81 19.25
N SER A 540 -0.69 -1.99 18.32
CA SER A 540 -0.73 -3.09 17.35
C SER A 540 -0.45 -2.62 15.92
N TYR A 541 -0.29 -1.32 15.71
CA TYR A 541 -0.24 -0.68 14.40
C TYR A 541 0.42 0.69 14.50
N SER A 542 1.64 0.80 13.99
CA SER A 542 2.42 2.04 13.95
C SER A 542 3.43 1.99 12.81
N GLY A 543 3.64 3.10 12.10
CA GLY A 543 4.66 3.19 11.06
C GLY A 543 4.31 2.37 9.82
N ALA A 544 3.07 2.48 9.34
CA ALA A 544 2.59 1.79 8.15
C ALA A 544 2.00 2.74 7.09
N THR A 545 1.66 3.97 7.48
CA THR A 545 1.10 5.00 6.61
C THR A 545 2.17 5.50 5.65
N GLU A 546 2.11 5.07 4.39
CA GLU A 546 3.09 5.46 3.36
C GLU A 546 2.89 6.91 2.86
N TYR A 547 1.63 7.36 2.79
CA TYR A 547 1.27 8.72 2.47
C TYR A 547 -0.06 9.12 3.10
N SER A 548 -0.22 10.43 3.29
CA SER A 548 -1.43 11.07 3.79
C SER A 548 -1.86 12.18 2.85
N TYR A 549 -3.17 12.35 2.73
CA TYR A 549 -3.82 13.33 1.87
C TYR A 549 -4.79 14.18 2.68
N ILE A 550 -4.81 15.49 2.45
CA ILE A 550 -5.84 16.39 2.95
C ILE A 550 -6.43 17.17 1.77
N GLY A 551 -7.71 16.98 1.48
CA GLY A 551 -8.45 17.70 0.45
C GLY A 551 -9.24 18.88 1.02
N TYR A 552 -9.25 19.98 0.26
CA TYR A 552 -10.00 21.21 0.55
C TYR A 552 -10.86 21.58 -0.67
N PRO A 553 -11.98 20.86 -0.90
CA PRO A 553 -12.73 21.02 -2.15
C PRO A 553 -13.35 22.41 -2.31
N ASP A 554 -13.69 23.10 -1.21
CA ASP A 554 -14.18 24.48 -1.24
C ASP A 554 -13.17 25.51 -1.78
N THR A 555 -11.88 25.22 -1.71
CA THR A 555 -10.81 26.10 -2.19
C THR A 555 -10.03 25.52 -3.36
N MET A 556 -10.45 24.35 -3.87
CA MET A 556 -9.77 23.61 -4.94
C MET A 556 -8.27 23.46 -4.65
N SER A 557 -7.95 22.97 -3.46
CA SER A 557 -6.58 22.71 -3.03
C SER A 557 -6.48 21.38 -2.30
N PHE A 558 -5.27 20.89 -2.12
CA PHE A 558 -4.98 19.68 -1.38
C PHE A 558 -3.59 19.75 -0.75
N ALA A 559 -3.31 18.90 0.22
CA ALA A 559 -1.98 18.72 0.78
C ALA A 559 -1.63 17.23 0.83
N VAL A 560 -0.35 16.92 0.61
CA VAL A 560 0.18 15.56 0.61
C VAL A 560 1.35 15.50 1.58
N ALA A 561 1.45 14.40 2.32
CA ALA A 561 2.63 14.00 3.05
C ALA A 561 2.97 12.56 2.62
N ARG A 562 4.26 12.21 2.57
CA ARG A 562 4.73 10.83 2.44
C ARG A 562 5.70 10.52 3.58
N GLU A 563 6.08 9.27 3.79
CA GLU A 563 7.18 8.98 4.74
C GLU A 563 8.39 9.87 4.46
N ASP A 564 9.02 10.37 5.52
CA ASP A 564 10.24 11.18 5.42
C ASP A 564 11.43 10.23 5.64
N LEU A 565 11.94 9.65 4.55
CA LEU A 565 12.99 8.63 4.60
C LEU A 565 14.35 9.23 4.98
N GLU A 566 14.57 10.52 4.72
CA GLU A 566 15.74 11.28 5.18
C GLU A 566 15.72 11.40 6.71
N ARG A 567 14.60 11.83 7.30
CA ARG A 567 14.45 11.98 8.76
C ARG A 567 14.01 10.71 9.48
N LYS A 568 13.90 9.59 8.76
CA LYS A 568 13.49 8.27 9.27
C LYS A 568 12.10 8.28 9.93
N ILE A 569 11.16 9.07 9.39
CA ILE A 569 9.75 9.09 9.83
C ILE A 569 8.95 8.15 8.94
N LEU A 570 8.68 6.95 9.43
CA LEU A 570 7.95 5.88 8.73
C LEU A 570 6.42 6.00 8.80
N ASP A 571 5.90 7.19 9.04
CA ASP A 571 4.48 7.41 9.16
C ASP A 571 4.16 8.79 8.59
N ALA A 572 3.58 8.81 7.40
CA ALA A 572 3.35 10.05 6.65
C ALA A 572 2.49 11.06 7.40
N SER A 573 1.61 10.61 8.31
CA SER A 573 0.81 11.51 9.14
C SER A 573 1.67 12.34 10.11
N TYR A 574 2.90 11.91 10.39
CA TYR A 574 3.89 12.63 11.19
C TYR A 574 4.87 13.46 10.36
N ALA A 575 4.92 13.24 9.04
CA ALA A 575 5.75 13.99 8.12
C ALA A 575 5.16 15.38 7.82
N GLU A 576 5.90 16.15 7.01
CA GLU A 576 5.50 17.49 6.59
C GLU A 576 4.45 17.42 5.45
N TYR A 577 3.33 18.12 5.63
CA TYR A 577 2.30 18.23 4.59
C TYR A 577 2.63 19.39 3.66
N THR A 578 2.77 19.09 2.38
CA THR A 578 3.00 20.07 1.32
C THR A 578 1.69 20.38 0.61
N ALA A 579 1.30 21.66 0.59
CA ALA A 579 0.04 22.11 0.00
C ALA A 579 0.20 22.53 -1.47
N PHE A 580 -0.82 22.20 -2.26
CA PHE A 580 -0.94 22.48 -3.69
C PHE A 580 -2.32 23.07 -3.98
N SER A 581 -2.40 23.98 -4.95
CA SER A 581 -3.70 24.30 -5.57
C SER A 581 -3.97 23.34 -6.74
N PHE A 582 -5.24 23.12 -7.08
CA PHE A 582 -5.61 22.27 -8.20
C PHE A 582 -4.97 22.74 -9.51
N GLU A 583 -5.03 24.04 -9.80
CA GLU A 583 -4.44 24.61 -11.03
C GLU A 583 -2.90 24.61 -11.03
N GLU A 584 -2.26 24.63 -9.86
CA GLU A 584 -0.78 24.61 -9.77
C GLU A 584 -0.18 23.36 -10.41
N VAL A 585 -0.85 22.21 -10.28
CA VAL A 585 -0.34 20.95 -10.83
C VAL A 585 -0.66 20.75 -12.31
N PHE A 586 -1.40 21.68 -12.95
CA PHE A 586 -1.62 21.72 -14.40
C PHE A 586 -0.77 22.78 -15.12
N GLN A 587 -0.14 23.72 -14.38
CA GLN A 587 0.85 24.67 -14.90
C GLN A 587 2.18 23.97 -15.05
#